data_AF-A0A496P0X9-F1
#
_entry.id   AF-A0A496P0X9-F1
#
_cell.length_a   1.000
_cell.length_b   1.000
_cell.length_c   1.000
_cell.angle_alpha   90.00
_cell.angle_beta   90.00
_cell.angle_gamma   90.00
#
_symmetry.space_group_name_H-M   'P 1'
#
loop_
_entity.id
_entity.type
_entity.pdbx_description
1 polymer ?
#
loop_
_entity_poly.entity_id
_entity_poly.type
_entity_poly.pdbx_seq_one_letter_code
_entity_poly.pdbx_strand_id
1 'polypeptide(L)'
;MKNKIYFWMIGLVMTLVSCNVTADITLHKDKTQSIVMDIDGKEAAKIFKDENKKGKKDKDDLPKEWTSLYEMNLKKDKKERITAPDTIAVMKKIYVKGGYDKDEEMTDIFVKTDKLTNKELSIMFNKKEEKSLPILDLFS
;
A
#
# COMPACT_ATOMS: atom_id res chain seq x y z
N MET A 1 39.30 -5.54 14.84
CA MET A 1 38.35 -4.93 13.88
C MET A 1 37.51 -5.94 13.11
N LYS A 2 38.03 -7.11 12.71
CA LYS A 2 37.25 -8.15 12.00
C LYS A 2 35.98 -8.61 12.75
N ASN A 3 36.04 -8.85 14.06
CA ASN A 3 34.86 -9.32 14.84
C ASN A 3 33.72 -8.30 14.97
N LYS A 4 34.00 -6.98 14.86
CA LYS A 4 32.97 -5.93 14.96
C LYS A 4 32.14 -5.84 13.68
N ILE A 5 32.75 -6.15 12.53
CA ILE A 5 32.07 -6.18 11.22
C ILE A 5 31.14 -7.38 11.10
N TYR A 6 31.53 -8.55 11.63
CA TYR A 6 30.64 -9.72 11.69
C TYR A 6 29.40 -9.46 12.56
N PHE A 7 29.57 -8.76 13.68
CA PHE A 7 28.45 -8.39 14.55
C PHE A 7 27.48 -7.41 13.87
N TRP A 8 28.00 -6.48 13.07
CA TRP A 8 27.19 -5.54 12.30
C TRP A 8 26.44 -6.21 11.13
N MET A 9 27.10 -7.14 10.44
CA MET A 9 26.47 -7.96 9.39
C MET A 9 25.37 -8.89 9.93
N ILE A 10 25.57 -9.51 11.10
CA ILE A 10 24.54 -10.35 11.74
C ILE A 10 23.33 -9.50 12.19
N GLY A 11 23.57 -8.29 12.68
CA GLY A 11 22.50 -7.34 13.01
C GLY A 11 21.67 -6.94 11.78
N LEU A 12 22.31 -6.72 10.63
CA LEU A 12 21.65 -6.35 9.37
C LEU A 12 20.80 -7.49 8.79
N VAL A 13 21.21 -8.74 8.97
CA VAL A 13 20.44 -9.90 8.47
C VAL A 13 19.17 -10.12 9.29
N MET A 14 19.16 -9.77 10.57
CA MET A 14 17.97 -9.90 11.43
C MET A 14 16.89 -8.84 11.19
N THR A 15 17.16 -7.81 10.40
CA THR A 15 16.15 -6.80 9.99
C THR A 15 15.50 -7.12 8.65
N LEU A 16 15.86 -8.21 7.99
CA LEU A 16 15.21 -8.66 6.75
C LEU A 16 13.85 -9.28 7.10
N VAL A 17 12.79 -8.54 6.81
CA VAL A 17 11.40 -8.93 6.96
C VAL A 17 10.95 -9.46 5.58
N SER A 18 10.55 -10.73 5.50
CA SER A 18 10.19 -11.43 4.25
C SER A 18 8.67 -11.50 4.03
N CYS A 19 8.09 -10.53 3.33
CA CYS A 19 6.64 -10.47 3.15
C CYS A 19 6.21 -11.32 1.95
N ASN A 20 5.12 -12.08 2.09
CA ASN A 20 4.50 -12.78 0.97
C ASN A 20 3.47 -11.87 0.29
N VAL A 21 3.67 -11.64 -1.01
CA VAL A 21 2.76 -10.84 -1.82
C VAL A 21 2.29 -11.69 -2.98
N THR A 22 0.98 -11.94 -3.03
CA THR A 22 0.33 -12.61 -4.16
C THR A 22 -0.36 -11.56 -5.00
N ALA A 23 -0.09 -11.53 -6.31
CA ALA A 23 -0.70 -10.58 -7.23
C ALA A 23 -1.27 -11.32 -8.45
N ASP A 24 -2.58 -11.29 -8.58
CA ASP A 24 -3.32 -11.81 -9.72
C ASP A 24 -3.64 -10.68 -10.69
N ILE A 25 -3.10 -10.76 -11.90
CA ILE A 25 -3.32 -9.76 -12.96
C ILE A 25 -4.18 -10.39 -14.05
N THR A 26 -5.37 -9.83 -14.24
CA THR A 26 -6.29 -10.23 -15.32
C THR A 26 -6.12 -9.29 -16.50
N LEU A 27 -5.69 -9.83 -17.65
CA LEU A 27 -5.62 -9.09 -18.91
C LEU A 27 -6.93 -9.23 -19.68
N HIS A 28 -7.55 -8.11 -20.03
CA HIS A 28 -8.83 -8.08 -20.74
C HIS A 28 -8.65 -7.81 -22.24
N LYS A 29 -9.61 -8.24 -23.06
CA LYS A 29 -9.60 -8.09 -24.53
C LYS A 29 -9.57 -6.64 -25.01
N ASP A 30 -10.10 -5.72 -24.21
CA ASP A 30 -10.16 -4.27 -24.47
C ASP A 30 -8.85 -3.54 -24.13
N LYS A 31 -7.72 -4.26 -23.98
CA LYS A 31 -6.41 -3.72 -23.58
C LYS A 31 -6.42 -3.05 -22.20
N THR A 32 -7.37 -3.43 -21.34
CA THR A 32 -7.39 -3.07 -19.92
C THR A 32 -6.90 -4.22 -19.06
N GLN A 33 -6.53 -3.91 -17.82
CA GLN A 33 -6.05 -4.90 -16.85
C GLN A 33 -6.70 -4.65 -15.50
N SER A 34 -7.04 -5.71 -14.79
CA SER A 34 -7.49 -5.65 -13.40
C SER A 34 -6.48 -6.37 -12.53
N ILE A 35 -6.24 -5.85 -11.32
CA ILE A 35 -5.22 -6.39 -10.42
C ILE A 35 -5.88 -6.70 -9.09
N VAL A 36 -5.62 -7.88 -8.55
CA VAL A 36 -5.93 -8.24 -7.17
C VAL A 36 -4.61 -8.56 -6.49
N MET A 37 -4.31 -7.90 -5.38
CA MET A 37 -3.12 -8.15 -4.58
C MET A 37 -3.53 -8.51 -3.16
N ASP A 38 -2.87 -9.53 -2.64
CA ASP A 38 -2.95 -9.98 -1.26
C ASP A 38 -1.56 -9.91 -0.65
N ILE A 39 -1.45 -9.21 0.47
CA ILE A 39 -0.21 -8.98 1.20
C ILE A 39 -0.38 -9.61 2.57
N ASP A 40 0.39 -10.67 2.84
CA ASP A 40 0.42 -11.32 4.15
C ASP A 40 0.94 -10.32 5.18
N GLY A 41 0.05 -9.92 6.07
CA GLY A 41 0.23 -8.79 6.96
C GLY A 41 0.77 -9.16 8.33
N LYS A 42 1.18 -10.40 8.62
CA LYS A 42 2.05 -10.67 9.78
C LYS A 42 3.32 -9.84 9.74
N GLU A 43 3.74 -9.48 8.53
CA GLU A 43 4.87 -8.59 8.29
C GLU A 43 4.45 -7.21 7.79
N ALA A 44 3.36 -7.09 7.03
CA ALA A 44 2.83 -5.77 6.66
C ALA A 44 2.44 -4.96 7.91
N ALA A 45 1.90 -5.57 8.97
CA ALA A 45 1.64 -4.87 10.23
C ALA A 45 2.89 -4.19 10.82
N LYS A 46 4.10 -4.74 10.59
CA LYS A 46 5.37 -4.13 11.01
C LYS A 46 5.82 -3.00 10.08
N ILE A 47 5.47 -3.09 8.79
CA ILE A 47 5.71 -2.03 7.81
C ILE A 47 4.80 -0.82 8.12
N PHE A 48 3.56 -1.07 8.55
CA PHE A 48 2.58 -0.02 8.87
C PHE A 48 2.70 0.53 10.30
N LYS A 49 3.14 -0.30 11.26
CA LYS A 49 3.50 0.15 12.60
C LYS A 49 4.88 0.79 12.56
N ASP A 50 4.96 2.01 12.02
CA ASP A 50 6.15 2.85 12.12
C ASP A 50 6.44 3.15 13.61
N GLU A 51 7.51 2.56 14.16
CA GLU A 51 7.91 2.69 15.57
C GLU A 51 8.20 4.16 15.98
N ASN A 52 8.41 5.06 15.01
CA ASN A 52 8.65 6.49 15.25
C ASN A 52 7.37 7.31 15.46
N LYS A 53 6.17 6.76 15.19
CA LYS A 53 4.88 7.46 15.39
C LYS A 53 4.28 7.24 16.78
N LYS A 54 5.10 7.28 17.85
CA LYS A 54 4.60 7.35 19.24
C LYS A 54 3.84 8.67 19.46
N GLY A 55 2.54 8.68 19.18
CA GLY A 55 1.66 9.81 19.52
C GLY A 55 0.33 9.93 18.77
N LYS A 56 0.10 9.19 17.67
CA LYS A 56 -1.19 9.23 16.94
C LYS A 56 -1.95 7.92 17.12
N LYS A 57 -2.74 7.85 18.19
CA LYS A 57 -3.47 6.64 18.60
C LYS A 57 -4.73 6.29 17.79
N ASP A 58 -5.11 7.05 16.75
CA ASP A 58 -6.47 6.93 16.17
C ASP A 58 -6.57 6.96 14.62
N LYS A 59 -5.49 6.81 13.83
CA LYS A 59 -5.60 7.15 12.38
C LYS A 59 -4.95 6.25 11.33
N ASP A 60 -4.20 5.20 11.70
CA ASP A 60 -3.40 4.45 10.71
C ASP A 60 -3.97 3.05 10.37
N ASP A 61 -5.19 2.73 10.81
CA ASP A 61 -5.84 1.46 10.48
C ASP A 61 -6.52 1.51 9.10
N LEU A 62 -6.21 0.52 8.26
CA LEU A 62 -6.86 0.34 6.97
C LEU A 62 -8.35 -0.01 7.14
N PRO A 63 -9.22 0.38 6.19
CA PRO A 63 -10.65 0.14 6.33
C PRO A 63 -10.95 -1.37 6.35
N LYS A 64 -11.83 -1.80 7.27
CA LYS A 64 -12.29 -3.21 7.37
C LYS A 64 -13.13 -3.64 6.16
N GLU A 65 -13.73 -2.67 5.47
CA GLU A 65 -14.50 -2.85 4.22
C GLU A 65 -13.76 -2.28 3.02
N TRP A 66 -14.02 -2.84 1.84
CA TRP A 66 -13.44 -2.34 0.59
C TRP A 66 -13.76 -0.86 0.38
N THR A 67 -12.72 -0.03 0.45
CA THR A 67 -12.84 1.41 0.32
C THR A 67 -11.90 1.89 -0.77
N SER A 68 -12.38 2.80 -1.62
CA SER A 68 -11.54 3.37 -2.68
C SER A 68 -10.49 4.31 -2.12
N LEU A 69 -9.35 4.43 -2.80
CA LEU A 69 -8.35 5.46 -2.46
C LEU A 69 -8.94 6.86 -2.55
N TYR A 70 -9.93 7.07 -3.42
CA TYR A 70 -10.64 8.35 -3.52
C TYR A 70 -11.39 8.69 -2.23
N GLU A 71 -12.12 7.74 -1.65
CA GLU A 71 -12.81 7.93 -0.37
C GLU A 71 -11.82 8.17 0.77
N MET A 72 -10.69 7.47 0.78
CA MET A 72 -9.60 7.72 1.74
C MET A 72 -9.03 9.14 1.59
N ASN A 73 -8.84 9.61 0.34
CA ASN A 73 -8.38 10.96 0.05
C ASN A 73 -9.38 12.03 0.53
N LEU A 74 -10.68 11.77 0.46
CA LEU A 74 -11.70 12.69 0.98
C LEU A 74 -11.65 12.83 2.51
N LYS A 75 -11.16 11.82 3.23
CA LYS A 75 -10.97 11.86 4.69
C LYS A 75 -9.75 12.68 5.12
N LYS A 76 -8.82 12.97 4.21
CA LYS A 76 -7.64 13.81 4.47
C LYS A 76 -8.02 15.29 4.62
N ASP A 77 -7.16 16.05 5.29
CA ASP A 77 -7.25 17.50 5.36
C ASP A 77 -7.21 18.12 3.96
N LYS A 78 -7.97 19.20 3.74
CA LYS A 78 -8.13 19.81 2.40
C LYS A 78 -6.80 20.13 1.70
N LYS A 79 -5.76 20.50 2.46
CA LYS A 79 -4.42 20.84 1.96
C LYS A 79 -3.62 19.62 1.48
N GLU A 80 -3.96 18.43 1.96
CA GLU A 80 -3.28 17.16 1.66
C GLU A 80 -4.04 16.33 0.62
N ARG A 81 -5.21 16.81 0.17
CA ARG A 81 -6.01 16.11 -0.83
C ARG A 81 -5.37 16.20 -2.20
N ILE A 82 -5.31 15.06 -2.86
CA ILE A 82 -4.99 15.00 -4.28
C ILE A 82 -6.18 15.56 -5.06
N THR A 83 -5.91 16.56 -5.90
CA THR A 83 -6.92 17.28 -6.70
C THR A 83 -6.77 17.04 -8.21
N ALA A 84 -5.69 16.40 -8.65
CA ALA A 84 -5.42 16.14 -10.06
C ALA A 84 -6.52 15.22 -10.66
N PRO A 85 -7.24 15.63 -11.71
CA PRO A 85 -8.39 14.88 -12.23
C PRO A 85 -8.06 13.47 -12.71
N ASP A 86 -6.97 13.32 -13.47
CA ASP A 86 -6.50 12.02 -13.97
C ASP A 86 -6.14 11.09 -12.80
N THR A 87 -5.48 11.60 -11.76
CA THR A 87 -5.16 10.83 -10.56
C THR A 87 -6.42 10.44 -9.79
N ILE A 88 -7.37 11.36 -9.60
CA ILE A 88 -8.66 11.08 -8.95
C ILE A 88 -9.42 9.97 -9.68
N ALA A 89 -9.42 9.98 -11.02
CA ALA A 89 -10.08 8.94 -11.82
C ALA A 89 -9.48 7.55 -11.53
N VAL A 90 -8.16 7.48 -11.38
CA VAL A 90 -7.44 6.25 -11.00
C VAL A 90 -7.73 5.85 -9.56
N MET A 91 -7.73 6.81 -8.61
CA MET A 91 -8.03 6.55 -7.18
C MET A 91 -9.41 5.94 -6.95
N LYS A 92 -10.39 6.30 -7.78
CA LYS A 92 -11.74 5.72 -7.70
C LYS A 92 -11.77 4.25 -8.08
N LYS A 93 -10.80 3.80 -8.88
CA LYS A 93 -10.70 2.42 -9.38
C LYS A 93 -9.82 1.52 -8.53
N ILE A 94 -9.14 2.06 -7.51
CA ILE A 94 -8.26 1.30 -6.61
C ILE A 94 -8.94 1.21 -5.26
N TYR A 95 -9.11 -0.01 -4.77
CA TYR A 95 -9.76 -0.31 -3.50
C TYR A 95 -8.79 -1.02 -2.57
N VAL A 96 -8.86 -0.67 -1.30
CA VAL A 96 -8.04 -1.25 -0.23
C VAL A 96 -8.94 -1.77 0.87
N LYS A 97 -8.52 -2.86 1.50
CA LYS A 97 -9.15 -3.45 2.68
C LYS A 97 -8.08 -4.01 3.62
N GLY A 98 -8.17 -3.73 4.91
CA GLY A 98 -7.38 -4.42 5.93
C GLY A 98 -8.01 -5.76 6.31
N GLY A 99 -7.20 -6.79 6.44
CA GLY A 99 -7.53 -8.02 7.17
C GLY A 99 -7.18 -7.85 8.64
N TYR A 100 -8.08 -8.32 9.51
CA TYR A 100 -7.92 -8.22 10.95
C TYR A 100 -8.21 -9.59 11.58
N ASP A 101 -7.43 -9.95 12.58
CA ASP A 101 -7.72 -11.13 13.39
C ASP A 101 -8.73 -10.84 14.52
N LYS A 102 -8.93 -11.82 15.40
CA LYS A 102 -9.88 -11.75 16.51
C LYS A 102 -9.49 -10.73 17.56
N ASP A 103 -8.21 -10.36 17.64
CA ASP A 103 -7.68 -9.40 18.60
C ASP A 103 -7.62 -7.98 18.00
N GLU A 104 -8.27 -7.78 16.85
CA GLU A 104 -8.26 -6.55 16.05
C GLU A 104 -6.87 -6.11 15.58
N GLU A 105 -5.89 -7.02 15.55
CA GLU A 105 -4.60 -6.74 14.95
C GLU A 105 -4.70 -6.90 13.44
N MET A 106 -4.18 -5.92 12.69
CA MET A 106 -4.14 -6.01 11.24
C MET A 106 -3.21 -7.17 10.84
N THR A 107 -3.75 -8.16 10.14
CA THR A 107 -3.03 -9.36 9.73
C THR A 107 -2.77 -9.43 8.24
N ASP A 108 -3.48 -8.67 7.41
CA ASP A 108 -3.40 -8.77 5.95
C ASP A 108 -3.78 -7.46 5.30
N ILE A 109 -3.37 -7.27 4.05
CA ILE A 109 -3.75 -6.11 3.25
C ILE A 109 -4.17 -6.57 1.89
N PHE A 110 -5.40 -6.21 1.52
CA PHE A 110 -5.98 -6.55 0.25
C PHE A 110 -6.09 -5.29 -0.60
N VAL A 111 -5.60 -5.37 -1.82
CA VAL A 111 -5.78 -4.32 -2.84
C VAL A 111 -6.48 -4.94 -4.02
N LYS A 112 -7.47 -4.25 -4.58
CA LYS A 112 -8.04 -4.64 -5.87
C LYS A 112 -8.28 -3.43 -6.74
N THR A 113 -8.24 -3.64 -8.04
CA THR A 113 -8.52 -2.59 -9.01
C THR A 113 -9.63 -3.00 -9.96
N ASP A 114 -10.45 -2.03 -10.34
CA ASP A 114 -11.26 -2.14 -11.55
C ASP A 114 -10.35 -2.19 -12.79
N LYS A 115 -10.97 -2.29 -13.97
CA LYS A 115 -10.26 -2.21 -15.25
C LYS A 115 -9.48 -0.89 -15.37
N LEU A 116 -8.16 -1.03 -15.46
CA LEU A 116 -7.22 0.04 -15.71
C LEU A 116 -6.72 -0.02 -17.15
N THR A 117 -6.70 1.12 -17.82
CA THR A 117 -5.99 1.30 -19.09
C THR A 117 -4.49 1.39 -18.85
N ASN A 118 -3.67 1.20 -19.89
CA ASN A 118 -2.22 1.36 -19.77
C ASN A 118 -1.79 2.77 -19.29
N LYS A 119 -2.55 3.82 -19.64
CA LYS A 119 -2.32 5.18 -19.12
C LYS A 119 -2.56 5.22 -17.61
N GLU A 120 -3.64 4.61 -17.14
CA GLU A 120 -3.98 4.58 -15.71
C GLU A 120 -3.02 3.72 -14.89
N LEU A 121 -2.57 2.58 -15.42
CA LEU A 121 -1.48 1.77 -14.85
C LEU A 121 -0.19 2.60 -14.71
N SER A 122 0.14 3.41 -15.71
CA SER A 122 1.33 4.27 -15.61
C SER A 122 1.22 5.28 -14.44
N ILE A 123 0.03 5.85 -14.20
CA ILE A 123 -0.20 6.77 -13.08
C ILE A 123 -0.07 6.05 -11.71
N MET A 124 -0.45 4.77 -11.66
CA MET A 124 -0.40 3.92 -10.47
C MET A 124 1.02 3.47 -10.09
N PHE A 125 1.94 3.35 -11.05
CA PHE A 125 3.27 2.76 -10.79
C PHE A 125 4.45 3.69 -11.11
N ASN A 126 4.26 4.77 -11.86
CA ASN A 126 5.36 5.59 -12.35
C ASN A 126 5.81 6.64 -11.34
N LYS A 127 6.81 6.31 -10.52
CA LYS A 127 7.43 7.21 -9.51
C LYS A 127 8.06 8.49 -10.09
N LYS A 128 8.26 8.60 -11.42
CA LYS A 128 8.91 9.77 -12.05
C LYS A 128 7.99 10.97 -12.21
N GLU A 129 6.67 10.80 -12.13
CA GLU A 129 5.73 11.92 -12.22
C GLU A 129 5.29 12.37 -10.82
N GLU A 130 5.39 13.68 -10.57
CA GLU A 130 4.93 14.34 -9.33
C GLU A 130 3.43 14.11 -9.03
N LYS A 131 2.67 13.61 -10.02
CA LYS A 131 1.23 13.29 -9.96
C LYS A 131 0.91 11.81 -9.79
N SER A 132 1.93 10.96 -9.70
CA SER A 132 1.76 9.52 -9.53
C SER A 132 1.24 9.17 -8.13
N LEU A 133 0.52 8.07 -8.05
CA LEU A 133 0.21 7.43 -6.77
C LEU A 133 1.21 6.31 -6.61
N PRO A 134 2.39 6.53 -6.02
CA PRO A 134 3.20 5.42 -5.57
C PRO A 134 2.37 4.70 -4.50
N ILE A 135 1.66 3.64 -4.89
CA ILE A 135 0.96 2.76 -3.94
C ILE A 135 1.95 2.22 -2.90
N LEU A 136 3.22 2.11 -3.29
CA LEU A 136 4.33 1.83 -2.40
C LEU A 136 4.51 2.87 -1.29
N ASP A 137 4.23 4.16 -1.51
CA ASP A 137 4.30 5.20 -0.47
C ASP A 137 3.03 5.25 0.40
N LEU A 138 1.94 4.59 0.01
CA LEU A 138 0.81 4.33 0.94
C LEU A 138 1.19 3.27 1.99
N PHE A 139 2.29 2.55 1.75
CA PHE A 139 2.81 1.45 2.56
C PHE A 139 4.17 1.77 3.18
N SER A 140 4.62 3.03 3.13
CA SER A 140 5.87 3.50 3.74
C SER A 140 5.60 4.58 4.78
#